data_AF-A0A2V8H5R9-F1
#
_entry.id   AF-A0A2V8H5R9-F1
#
_cell.length_a   1.000
_cell.length_b   1.000
_cell.length_c   1.000
_cell.angle_alpha   90.00
_cell.angle_beta   90.00
_cell.angle_gamma   90.00
#
_symmetry.space_group_name_H-M   'P 1'
#
loop_
_entity.id
_entity.type
_entity.pdbx_description
1 polymer ?
#
loop_
_entity_poly.entity_id
_entity_poly.type
_entity_poly.pdbx_seq_one_letter_code
_entity_poly.pdbx_strand_id
1 'polypeptide(L)'
;MSRFETTRFLLRGITIARYFYKKIRGCYYDIMPKALKPLIVIVLAVALAAGAAVYLSRQPDQPEETAAATRADIKDGGHIRGPEKAALTLVEFGDYQCPSCGAYHPLVKEILNRYPQQLRLEFHHFPLVTIHPNSMLASKA
;
A
#
# COMPACT_ATOMS: atom_id res chain seq x y z
N MET A 1 -61.46 -27.29 8.67
CA MET A 1 -60.38 -27.16 9.69
C MET A 1 -59.05 -27.31 8.98
N SER A 2 -58.01 -26.48 9.06
CA SER A 2 -57.68 -25.45 10.04
C SER A 2 -56.73 -24.43 9.39
N ARG A 3 -57.26 -23.54 8.55
CA ARG A 3 -56.52 -22.36 8.03
C ARG A 3 -56.32 -21.28 9.13
N PHE A 4 -56.85 -21.52 10.32
CA PHE A 4 -56.81 -20.62 11.49
C PHE A 4 -55.61 -20.87 12.42
N GLU A 5 -55.03 -22.08 12.44
CA GLU A 5 -53.96 -22.39 13.41
C GLU A 5 -52.57 -21.90 12.98
N THR A 6 -52.28 -21.82 11.69
CA THR A 6 -51.00 -21.31 11.17
C THR A 6 -50.82 -19.82 11.46
N THR A 7 -51.88 -19.01 11.34
CA THR A 7 -51.86 -17.59 11.71
C THR A 7 -51.66 -17.35 13.21
N ARG A 8 -52.19 -18.24 14.07
CA ARG A 8 -52.05 -18.13 15.53
C ARG A 8 -50.64 -18.48 16.00
N PHE A 9 -49.93 -19.36 15.27
CA PHE A 9 -48.53 -19.71 15.53
C PHE A 9 -47.56 -18.58 15.13
N LEU A 10 -47.77 -17.96 13.96
CA LEU A 10 -46.91 -16.86 13.49
C LEU A 10 -47.03 -15.60 14.36
N LEU A 11 -48.24 -15.23 14.80
CA LEU A 11 -48.44 -14.09 15.69
C LEU A 11 -47.80 -14.31 17.07
N ARG A 12 -47.88 -15.52 17.63
CA ARG A 12 -47.19 -15.88 18.89
C ARG A 12 -45.66 -15.84 18.74
N GLY A 13 -45.12 -16.30 17.61
CA GLY A 13 -43.69 -16.25 17.32
C GLY A 13 -43.13 -14.82 17.23
N ILE A 14 -43.85 -13.90 16.60
CA ILE A 14 -43.43 -12.49 16.48
C ILE A 14 -43.49 -11.77 17.83
N THR A 15 -44.49 -12.06 18.68
CA THR A 15 -44.56 -11.48 20.03
C THR A 15 -43.43 -11.98 20.92
N ILE A 16 -43.08 -13.27 20.87
CA ILE A 16 -41.94 -13.83 21.62
C ILE A 16 -40.63 -13.24 21.12
N ALA A 17 -40.43 -13.11 19.81
CA ALA A 17 -39.23 -12.48 19.25
C ALA A 17 -39.11 -11.00 19.67
N ARG A 18 -40.20 -10.21 19.64
CA ARG A 18 -40.20 -8.83 20.14
C ARG A 18 -39.93 -8.76 21.65
N TYR A 19 -40.48 -9.68 22.44
CA TYR A 19 -40.28 -9.72 23.89
C TYR A 19 -38.84 -10.11 24.26
N PHE A 20 -38.26 -11.09 23.57
CA PHE A 20 -36.86 -11.49 23.73
C PHE A 20 -35.91 -10.38 23.29
N TYR A 21 -36.18 -9.73 22.15
CA TYR A 21 -35.38 -8.60 21.68
C TYR A 21 -35.45 -7.40 22.63
N LYS A 22 -36.63 -7.10 23.19
CA LYS A 22 -36.80 -6.02 24.19
C LYS A 22 -36.10 -6.35 25.52
N LYS A 23 -36.12 -7.62 25.95
CA LYS A 23 -35.48 -8.08 27.20
C LYS A 23 -33.94 -8.14 27.09
N ILE A 24 -33.40 -8.51 25.92
CA ILE A 24 -31.94 -8.51 25.68
C ILE A 24 -31.40 -7.08 25.50
N ARG A 25 -32.12 -6.20 24.79
CA ARG A 25 -31.72 -4.77 24.69
C ARG A 25 -31.76 -4.04 26.04
N GLY A 26 -32.72 -4.36 26.91
CA GLY A 26 -32.88 -3.72 28.22
C GLY A 26 -31.63 -3.87 29.10
N CYS A 27 -31.12 -5.09 29.27
CA CYS A 27 -29.94 -5.31 30.13
C CYS A 27 -28.63 -4.77 29.53
N TYR A 28 -28.45 -4.80 28.20
CA TYR A 28 -27.23 -4.28 27.58
C TYR A 28 -27.19 -2.74 27.58
N TYR A 29 -28.35 -2.07 27.61
CA TYR A 29 -28.44 -0.61 27.66
C TYR A 29 -28.61 -0.02 29.08
N ASP A 30 -29.06 -0.77 30.08
CA ASP A 30 -29.39 -0.19 31.40
C ASP A 30 -28.25 -0.25 32.44
N ILE A 31 -27.15 -0.96 32.19
CA ILE A 31 -26.03 -1.12 33.14
C ILE A 31 -24.82 -0.23 32.81
N MET A 32 -24.72 0.32 31.60
CA MET A 32 -23.69 1.32 31.25
C MET A 32 -24.25 2.72 31.49
N PRO A 33 -23.51 3.64 32.17
CA PRO A 33 -23.99 4.98 32.43
C PRO A 33 -24.46 5.62 31.13
N LYS A 34 -25.63 6.26 31.12
CA LYS A 34 -26.27 6.80 29.90
C LYS A 34 -25.37 7.77 29.11
N ALA A 35 -24.29 8.27 29.71
CA ALA A 35 -23.25 9.09 29.11
C ALA A 35 -22.11 8.31 28.40
N LEU A 36 -21.97 6.99 28.59
CA LEU A 36 -20.87 6.20 28.03
C LEU A 36 -21.09 5.77 26.57
N LYS A 37 -22.34 5.63 26.16
CA LYS A 37 -22.71 5.31 24.77
C LYS A 37 -22.33 6.40 23.78
N PRO A 38 -22.67 7.69 24.02
CA PRO A 38 -22.20 8.75 23.12
C PRO A 38 -20.67 8.86 23.16
N LEU A 39 -20.03 8.59 24.31
CA LEU A 39 -18.58 8.62 24.43
C LEU A 39 -17.89 7.57 23.54
N ILE A 40 -18.37 6.32 23.53
CA ILE A 40 -17.81 5.26 22.68
C ILE A 40 -17.95 5.61 21.19
N VAL A 41 -19.11 6.15 20.79
CA VAL A 41 -19.34 6.57 19.40
C VAL A 41 -18.42 7.72 19.00
N ILE A 42 -18.23 8.71 19.89
CA ILE A 42 -17.31 9.84 19.66
C ILE A 42 -15.87 9.35 19.54
N VAL A 43 -15.42 8.48 20.45
CA VAL A 43 -14.05 7.93 20.41
C VAL A 43 -13.80 7.14 19.12
N LEU A 44 -14.75 6.30 18.71
CA LEU A 44 -14.62 5.55 17.45
C LEU A 44 -14.62 6.48 16.23
N ALA A 45 -15.46 7.51 16.22
CA ALA A 45 -15.50 8.49 15.13
C ALA A 45 -14.19 9.29 15.05
N VAL A 46 -13.65 9.73 16.19
CA VAL A 46 -12.36 10.44 16.27
C VAL A 46 -11.21 9.54 15.83
N ALA A 47 -11.19 8.27 16.26
CA ALA A 47 -10.18 7.31 15.84
C ALA A 47 -10.21 7.04 14.32
N LEU A 48 -11.40 6.90 13.74
CA LEU A 48 -11.58 6.75 12.29
C LEU A 48 -11.14 8.01 11.53
N ALA A 49 -11.51 9.20 12.01
CA ALA A 49 -11.13 10.47 11.39
C ALA A 49 -9.61 10.69 11.44
N ALA A 50 -8.97 10.41 12.58
CA ALA A 50 -7.52 10.49 12.74
C ALA A 50 -6.80 9.46 11.86
N GLY A 51 -7.30 8.23 11.81
CA GLY A 51 -6.77 7.18 10.93
C GLY A 51 -6.88 7.56 9.45
N ALA A 52 -8.03 8.09 9.02
CA ALA A 52 -8.24 8.58 7.66
C ALA A 52 -7.35 9.78 7.33
N ALA A 53 -7.19 10.74 8.25
CA ALA A 53 -6.30 11.88 8.07
C ALA A 53 -4.84 11.41 7.89
N VAL A 54 -4.35 10.52 8.76
CA VAL A 54 -3.00 9.95 8.62
C VAL A 54 -2.85 9.15 7.33
N TYR A 55 -3.88 8.40 6.92
CA TYR A 55 -3.86 7.63 5.68
C TYR A 55 -3.81 8.53 4.44
N LEU A 56 -4.63 9.58 4.40
CA LEU A 56 -4.65 10.57 3.31
C LEU A 56 -3.35 11.38 3.26
N SER A 57 -2.79 11.77 4.41
CA SER A 57 -1.47 12.43 4.47
C SER A 57 -0.31 11.51 4.10
N ARG A 58 -0.52 10.19 4.10
CA ARG A 58 0.48 9.18 3.71
C ARG A 58 0.28 8.65 2.31
N GLN A 59 -0.72 9.12 1.55
CA GLN A 59 -0.77 8.77 0.14
C GLN A 59 0.51 9.31 -0.50
N PRO A 60 1.42 8.42 -0.96
CA PRO A 60 2.56 8.86 -1.73
C PRO A 60 1.98 9.58 -2.95
N ASP A 61 2.53 10.75 -3.28
CA ASP A 61 2.19 11.44 -4.53
C ASP A 61 2.18 10.38 -5.63
N GLN A 62 1.01 10.20 -6.26
CA GLN A 62 0.91 9.41 -7.48
C GLN A 62 2.03 9.95 -8.37
N PRO A 63 2.94 9.11 -8.90
CA PRO A 63 3.88 9.58 -9.90
C PRO A 63 3.01 10.16 -11.00
N GLU A 64 2.97 11.48 -11.08
CA GLU A 64 2.29 12.19 -12.13
C GLU A 64 2.97 11.70 -13.39
N GLU A 65 2.28 10.86 -14.14
CA GLU A 65 2.68 10.38 -15.45
C GLU A 65 2.62 11.59 -16.38
N THR A 66 3.58 12.50 -16.19
CA THR A 66 3.98 13.48 -17.18
C THR A 66 4.59 12.67 -18.29
N ALA A 67 3.72 12.32 -19.24
CA ALA A 67 3.99 11.71 -20.51
C ALA A 67 4.96 12.59 -21.32
N ALA A 68 6.23 12.47 -20.98
CA ALA A 68 7.42 12.60 -21.78
C ALA A 68 8.56 12.42 -20.78
N ALA A 69 9.01 11.18 -20.63
CA ALA A 69 10.42 10.99 -20.34
C ALA A 69 11.16 11.66 -21.51
N THR A 70 11.42 12.97 -21.40
CA THR A 70 12.53 13.60 -22.09
C THR A 70 13.65 12.64 -21.81
N ARG A 71 14.13 11.94 -22.85
CA ARG A 71 15.36 11.17 -22.74
C ARG A 71 16.32 12.13 -22.08
N ALA A 72 16.62 11.89 -20.81
CA ALA A 72 17.67 12.64 -20.16
C ALA A 72 18.83 12.51 -21.14
N ASP A 73 19.39 13.63 -21.55
CA ASP A 73 20.53 13.62 -22.46
C ASP A 73 21.70 13.14 -21.61
N ILE A 74 21.74 11.83 -21.35
CA ILE A 74 22.71 11.19 -20.46
C ILE A 74 23.98 11.09 -21.28
N LYS A 75 24.88 12.04 -21.05
CA LYS A 75 26.16 12.15 -21.77
C LYS A 75 27.20 11.15 -21.27
N ASP A 76 26.90 10.52 -20.14
CA ASP A 76 27.80 9.66 -19.41
C ASP A 76 27.64 8.26 -20.00
N GLY A 77 28.72 7.62 -20.46
CA GLY A 77 28.65 6.31 -21.09
C GLY A 77 28.23 5.23 -20.09
N GLY A 78 26.92 4.95 -20.02
CA GLY A 78 26.36 3.95 -19.13
C GLY A 78 26.80 2.53 -19.48
N HIS A 79 26.90 1.68 -18.45
CA HIS A 79 27.20 0.26 -18.60
C HIS A 79 25.93 -0.50 -19.00
N ILE A 80 25.90 -0.99 -20.24
CA ILE A 80 24.73 -1.66 -20.79
C ILE A 80 24.79 -3.18 -20.52
N ARG A 81 23.67 -3.74 -20.06
CA ARG A 81 23.42 -5.19 -19.98
C ARG A 81 22.10 -5.53 -20.64
N GLY A 82 22.11 -6.55 -21.50
CA GLY A 82 20.94 -7.00 -22.25
C GLY A 82 21.02 -6.65 -23.75
N PRO A 83 19.93 -6.87 -24.51
CA PRO A 83 19.93 -6.67 -25.95
C PRO A 83 20.03 -5.19 -26.34
N GLU A 84 20.82 -4.88 -27.37
CA GLU A 84 20.93 -3.50 -27.88
C GLU A 84 19.58 -2.92 -28.33
N LYS A 85 18.73 -3.77 -28.94
CA LYS A 85 17.39 -3.42 -29.47
C LYS A 85 16.24 -3.80 -28.54
N ALA A 86 16.50 -3.89 -27.22
CA ALA A 86 15.45 -4.13 -26.24
C ALA A 86 14.33 -3.07 -26.36
N ALA A 87 13.07 -3.50 -26.24
CA ALA A 87 11.92 -2.61 -26.32
C ALA A 87 11.87 -1.59 -25.16
N LEU A 88 12.42 -1.97 -24.00
CA LEU A 88 12.48 -1.16 -22.79
C LEU A 88 13.92 -1.01 -22.32
N THR A 89 14.25 0.19 -21.83
CA THR A 89 15.53 0.50 -21.18
C THR A 89 15.26 0.93 -19.75
N LEU A 90 15.81 0.21 -18.79
CA LEU A 90 15.90 0.64 -17.40
C LEU A 90 17.22 1.41 -17.23
N VAL A 91 17.14 2.69 -16.88
CA VAL A 91 18.33 3.49 -16.54
C VAL A 91 18.45 3.52 -15.02
N GLU A 92 19.59 3.07 -14.50
CA GLU A 92 19.86 3.03 -13.06
C GLU A 92 21.07 3.91 -12.73
N PHE A 93 20.92 4.83 -11.78
CA PHE A 93 22.04 5.57 -11.20
C PHE A 93 22.37 4.95 -9.84
N GLY A 94 23.58 4.41 -9.69
CA GLY A 94 23.94 3.64 -8.51
C GLY A 94 25.33 3.94 -7.96
N ASP A 95 25.46 3.75 -6.65
CA ASP A 95 26.73 3.79 -5.93
C ASP A 95 27.01 2.40 -5.35
N TYR A 96 28.17 1.83 -5.65
CA TYR A 96 28.58 0.52 -5.17
C TYR A 96 28.74 0.42 -3.64
N GLN A 97 28.89 1.55 -2.94
CA GLN A 97 28.94 1.57 -1.48
C GLN A 97 27.58 1.81 -0.82
N CYS A 98 26.53 2.12 -1.59
CA CYS A 98 25.21 2.37 -1.04
C CYS A 98 24.51 1.06 -0.64
N PRO A 99 24.15 0.87 0.65
CA PRO A 99 23.45 -0.34 1.09
C PRO A 99 22.10 -0.55 0.38
N SER A 100 21.37 0.53 0.11
CA SER A 100 20.09 0.46 -0.61
C SER A 100 20.28 0.03 -2.07
N CYS A 101 21.26 0.58 -2.78
CA CYS A 101 21.57 0.14 -4.15
C CYS A 101 21.93 -1.35 -4.17
N GLY A 102 22.75 -1.81 -3.21
CA GLY A 102 23.05 -3.22 -3.02
C GLY A 102 21.80 -4.08 -2.75
N ALA A 103 20.86 -3.59 -1.96
CA ALA A 103 19.61 -4.28 -1.67
C ALA A 103 18.66 -4.37 -2.88
N TYR A 104 18.68 -3.38 -3.79
CA TYR A 104 17.89 -3.40 -5.02
C TYR A 104 18.50 -4.26 -6.14
N HIS A 105 19.81 -4.45 -6.16
CA HIS A 105 20.50 -5.22 -7.21
C HIS A 105 19.88 -6.60 -7.50
N PRO A 106 19.54 -7.46 -6.51
CA PRO A 106 18.91 -8.74 -6.76
C PRO A 106 17.56 -8.63 -7.47
N LEU A 107 16.75 -7.62 -7.11
CA LEU A 107 15.45 -7.37 -7.73
C LEU A 107 15.61 -6.94 -9.19
N VAL A 108 16.51 -5.99 -9.47
CA VAL A 108 16.82 -5.55 -10.84
C VAL A 108 17.29 -6.75 -11.68
N LYS A 109 18.16 -7.59 -11.11
CA LYS A 109 18.64 -8.82 -11.75
C LYS A 109 17.50 -9.80 -12.04
N GLU A 110 16.55 -9.99 -11.12
CA GLU A 110 15.39 -10.84 -11.33
C GLU A 110 14.53 -10.34 -12.51
N ILE A 111 14.28 -9.04 -12.57
CA ILE A 111 13.48 -8.43 -13.64
C ILE A 111 14.17 -8.58 -15.00
N LEU A 112 15.50 -8.35 -15.06
CA LEU A 112 16.28 -8.60 -16.29
C LEU A 112 16.19 -10.05 -16.75
N ASN A 113 16.26 -11.00 -15.81
CA ASN A 113 16.13 -12.42 -16.11
C ASN A 113 14.72 -12.81 -16.56
N ARG A 114 13.67 -12.12 -16.06
CA ARG A 114 12.28 -12.33 -16.47
C ARG A 114 12.03 -11.82 -17.89
N TYR A 115 12.74 -10.78 -18.34
CA TYR A 115 12.55 -10.13 -19.64
C TYR A 115 13.83 -10.05 -20.50
N PRO A 116 14.52 -11.17 -20.76
CA PRO A 116 15.88 -11.17 -21.29
C PRO A 116 16.02 -10.62 -22.72
N GLN A 117 14.93 -10.61 -23.49
CA GLN A 117 14.90 -10.08 -24.87
C GLN A 117 14.26 -8.69 -24.97
N GLN A 118 13.54 -8.25 -23.93
CA GLN A 118 12.68 -7.08 -23.97
C GLN A 118 13.23 -5.92 -23.14
N LEU A 119 14.04 -6.22 -22.13
CA LEU A 119 14.60 -5.24 -21.21
C LEU A 119 16.13 -5.20 -21.33
N ARG A 120 16.68 -3.99 -21.42
CA ARG A 120 18.10 -3.73 -21.19
C ARG A 120 18.26 -2.81 -19.97
N LEU A 121 19.32 -3.02 -19.20
CA LEU A 121 19.74 -2.14 -18.13
C LEU A 121 20.89 -1.27 -18.62
N GLU A 122 20.82 0.02 -18.34
CA GLU A 122 21.89 0.99 -18.55
C GLU A 122 22.26 1.57 -17.18
N PHE A 123 23.39 1.14 -16.64
CA PHE A 123 23.84 1.51 -15.30
C PHE A 123 24.85 2.67 -15.36
N HIS A 124 24.58 3.72 -14.60
CA HIS A 124 25.40 4.92 -14.49
C HIS A 124 25.98 5.04 -13.09
N HIS A 125 27.28 5.29 -13.03
CA HIS A 125 27.97 5.53 -11.77
C HIS A 125 27.51 6.85 -11.15
N PHE A 126 26.99 6.79 -9.93
CA PHE A 126 26.59 7.97 -9.15
C PHE A 126 27.29 7.97 -7.78
N PRO A 127 28.61 8.22 -7.74
CA PRO A 127 29.38 8.13 -6.51
C PRO A 127 29.02 9.26 -5.53
N LEU A 128 28.46 8.90 -4.38
CA LEU A 128 28.04 9.82 -3.33
C LEU A 128 29.21 10.14 -2.40
N VAL A 129 30.19 10.87 -2.93
CA VAL A 129 31.50 11.12 -2.29
C VAL A 129 31.44 11.74 -0.90
N THR A 130 30.34 12.42 -0.56
CA THR A 130 30.12 13.08 0.73
C THR A 130 29.78 12.10 1.85
N ILE A 131 29.19 10.95 1.52
CA ILE A 131 28.71 9.95 2.49
C ILE A 131 29.31 8.56 2.28
N HIS A 132 29.88 8.29 1.10
CA HIS A 132 30.51 7.03 0.72
C HIS A 132 31.97 7.29 0.32
N PRO A 133 32.94 7.11 1.24
CA PRO A 133 34.32 7.57 1.07
C PRO A 133 35.09 6.87 -0.05
N ASN A 134 34.72 5.64 -0.42
CA ASN A 134 35.35 4.90 -1.52
C ASN A 134 34.45 4.81 -2.77
N SER A 135 33.33 5.55 -2.84
CA SER A 135 32.42 5.50 -3.99
C SER A 135 33.11 5.83 -5.30
N MET A 136 33.99 6.85 -5.31
CA MET A 136 34.80 7.18 -6.50
C MET A 136 35.76 6.08 -6.93
N LEU A 137 36.35 5.36 -5.97
CA LEU A 137 37.26 4.25 -6.28
C LEU A 137 36.48 3.04 -6.80
N ALA A 138 35.34 2.75 -6.17
CA ALA A 138 34.48 1.65 -6.58
C ALA A 138 33.91 1.86 -7.99
N SER A 139 33.57 3.09 -8.37
CA SER A 139 33.08 3.42 -9.72
C SER A 139 34.14 3.33 -10.83
N LYS A 140 35.41 3.07 -10.52
CA LYS A 140 36.50 2.93 -11.50
C LYS A 140 36.88 1.47 -11.79
N ALA A 141 36.34 0.52 -11.02
CA ALA A 141 36.62 -0.90 -11.12
C ALA A 141 35.71 -1.58 -12.15
#